data_AF-R3W7F8-F1
#
_entry.id   AF-R3W7F8-F1
#
_cell.length_a   1.000
_cell.length_b   1.000
_cell.length_c   1.000
_cell.angle_alpha   90.00
_cell.angle_beta   90.00
_cell.angle_gamma   90.00
#
_symmetry.space_group_name_H-M   'P 1'
#
loop_
_entity.id
_entity.type
_entity.pdbx_description
1 polymer ?
#
loop_
_entity_poly.entity_id
_entity_poly.type
_entity_poly.pdbx_seq_one_letter_code
_entity_poly.pdbx_strand_id
1 'polypeptide(L)'
;MKKGVIFLSLLTSLLLLSACGQSKKSQHDELIKNTETVLKGKVKIPETYFKTKEQVTAEFDSVGLKPKFVIANFDDAAQYNKRFLRKDECNQISSDQGAVNYYDTKSVGDKHGFYADKGATIIVGYSDHDFDGTQTEAHSTEESSSIKNEEGVTSQESQAQAFEATDVSDQTINSIKTYQDYLSMYQAIINNYFADYENMIKDTILYNQTSFEEQKKQYDASFEEQKKQYEKYGNKRLIGKDSLVDFLIGYRDSLKEITDNLAKSLQ
;
A
#
# COMPACT_ATOMS: atom_id res chain seq x y z
N MET A 1 -18.26 47.30 -71.68
CA MET A 1 -17.65 48.59 -71.28
C MET A 1 -18.52 49.26 -70.22
N LYS A 2 -17.88 49.99 -69.28
CA LYS A 2 -18.37 50.64 -68.02
C LYS A 2 -18.31 49.69 -66.81
N LYS A 3 -17.22 49.67 -66.02
CA LYS A 3 -16.81 50.63 -64.94
C LYS A 3 -17.93 50.75 -63.89
N GLY A 4 -17.76 50.51 -62.58
CA GLY A 4 -16.62 50.28 -61.70
C GLY A 4 -17.05 50.60 -60.25
N VAL A 5 -16.10 50.48 -59.32
CA VAL A 5 -16.07 51.02 -57.94
C VAL A 5 -16.32 50.02 -56.80
N ILE A 6 -15.18 49.79 -56.13
CA ILE A 6 -14.90 49.20 -54.82
C ILE A 6 -15.52 50.06 -53.71
N PHE A 7 -16.07 49.48 -52.63
CA PHE A 7 -15.77 49.96 -51.27
C PHE A 7 -16.08 48.93 -50.16
N LEU A 8 -15.02 48.72 -49.39
CA LEU A 8 -14.82 48.09 -48.08
C LEU A 8 -15.96 48.29 -47.05
N SER A 9 -16.32 47.23 -46.31
CA SER A 9 -16.66 47.33 -44.89
C SER A 9 -16.49 45.98 -44.17
N LEU A 10 -15.52 45.95 -43.25
CA LEU A 10 -15.41 44.99 -42.15
C LEU A 10 -16.65 45.11 -41.24
N LEU A 11 -17.17 43.99 -40.73
CA LEU A 11 -17.33 43.76 -39.29
C LEU A 11 -17.84 42.33 -38.99
N THR A 12 -16.96 41.55 -38.37
CA THR A 12 -17.21 40.70 -37.19
C THR A 12 -18.54 39.92 -37.08
N SER A 13 -18.44 38.60 -37.18
CA SER A 13 -19.00 37.68 -36.17
C SER A 13 -18.27 36.34 -36.28
N LEU A 14 -17.10 36.30 -35.63
CA LEU A 14 -16.35 35.09 -35.36
C LEU A 14 -17.09 34.35 -34.22
N LEU A 15 -18.03 33.47 -34.57
CA LEU A 15 -18.52 32.43 -33.66
C LEU A 15 -17.41 31.39 -33.49
N LEU A 16 -16.39 31.72 -32.69
CA LEU A 16 -15.55 30.70 -32.05
C LEU A 16 -16.39 30.07 -30.94
N LEU A 17 -17.18 29.06 -31.31
CA LEU A 17 -17.70 28.10 -30.37
C LEU A 17 -16.52 27.52 -29.60
N SER A 18 -16.60 27.69 -28.27
CA SER A 18 -15.71 27.17 -27.26
C SER A 18 -15.39 25.68 -27.49
N ALA A 19 -14.23 25.40 -28.07
CA ALA A 19 -13.73 24.06 -28.36
C ALA A 19 -12.68 23.58 -27.32
N CYS A 20 -12.68 24.13 -26.10
CA CYS A 20 -11.78 23.67 -25.03
C CYS A 20 -12.42 22.66 -24.06
N GLY A 21 -13.71 22.30 -24.23
CA GLY A 21 -14.42 21.37 -23.33
C GLY A 21 -14.67 19.96 -23.87
N GLN A 22 -14.58 19.73 -25.19
CA GLN A 22 -14.94 18.43 -25.80
C GLN A 22 -13.80 17.41 -25.84
N SER A 23 -12.54 17.86 -25.82
CA SER A 23 -11.37 16.98 -25.96
C SER A 23 -11.18 16.01 -24.78
N LYS A 24 -11.26 16.52 -23.53
CA LYS A 24 -11.04 15.69 -22.33
C LYS A 24 -12.19 14.71 -22.05
N LYS A 25 -13.43 15.11 -22.32
CA LYS A 25 -14.61 14.25 -22.11
C LYS A 25 -14.62 13.07 -23.10
N SER A 26 -14.30 13.35 -24.36
CA SER A 26 -14.15 12.31 -25.40
C SER A 26 -13.06 11.29 -25.05
N GLN A 27 -11.89 11.75 -24.58
CA GLN A 27 -10.78 10.86 -24.21
C GLN A 27 -11.09 10.00 -22.99
N HIS A 28 -11.76 10.57 -21.98
CA HIS A 28 -12.16 9.83 -20.79
C HIS A 28 -13.23 8.77 -21.08
N ASP A 29 -14.24 9.11 -21.89
CA ASP A 29 -15.29 8.17 -22.31
C ASP A 29 -14.72 7.03 -23.19
N GLU A 30 -13.73 7.34 -24.04
CA GLU A 30 -12.99 6.35 -24.83
C GLU A 30 -12.12 5.44 -23.95
N LEU A 31 -11.44 6.00 -22.94
CA LEU A 31 -10.64 5.23 -21.99
C LEU A 31 -11.50 4.28 -21.14
N ILE A 32 -12.67 4.71 -20.69
CA ILE A 32 -13.61 3.85 -19.95
C ILE A 32 -14.08 2.69 -20.84
N LYS A 33 -14.51 2.97 -22.07
CA LYS A 33 -14.99 1.94 -23.01
C LYS A 33 -13.88 0.95 -23.37
N ASN A 34 -12.66 1.43 -23.52
CA ASN A 34 -11.49 0.59 -23.74
C ASN A 34 -11.22 -0.29 -22.50
N THR A 35 -11.28 0.29 -21.30
CA THR A 35 -11.08 -0.43 -20.02
C THR A 35 -12.07 -1.59 -19.86
N GLU A 36 -13.37 -1.36 -20.10
CA GLU A 36 -14.39 -2.42 -20.03
C GLU A 36 -14.15 -3.54 -21.04
N THR A 37 -13.61 -3.19 -22.21
CA THR A 37 -13.30 -4.16 -23.27
C THR A 37 -12.06 -4.97 -22.92
N VAL A 38 -11.00 -4.31 -22.46
CA VAL A 38 -9.70 -4.91 -22.12
C VAL A 38 -9.78 -5.82 -20.90
N LEU A 39 -10.56 -5.41 -19.88
CA LEU A 39 -10.73 -6.18 -18.64
C LEU A 39 -11.92 -7.16 -18.69
N LYS A 40 -12.57 -7.32 -19.84
CA LYS A 40 -13.72 -8.22 -19.99
C LYS A 40 -13.34 -9.66 -19.65
N GLY A 41 -14.03 -10.25 -18.67
CA GLY A 41 -13.78 -11.63 -18.22
C GLY A 41 -12.58 -11.78 -17.28
N LYS A 42 -11.90 -10.68 -16.96
CA LYS A 42 -10.76 -10.65 -16.06
C LYS A 42 -11.17 -10.18 -14.67
N VAL A 43 -10.45 -10.63 -13.68
CA VAL A 43 -10.59 -10.23 -12.28
C VAL A 43 -9.27 -9.67 -11.79
N LYS A 44 -9.36 -8.63 -10.95
CA LYS A 44 -8.18 -8.04 -10.33
C LYS A 44 -7.61 -9.04 -9.32
N ILE A 45 -6.30 -9.26 -9.38
CA ILE A 45 -5.61 -10.14 -8.44
C ILE A 45 -5.43 -9.36 -7.12
N PRO A 46 -5.90 -9.91 -5.99
CA PRO A 46 -5.67 -9.30 -4.69
C PRO A 46 -4.18 -9.23 -4.35
N GLU A 47 -3.78 -8.20 -3.60
CA GLU A 47 -2.40 -8.07 -3.13
C GLU A 47 -2.05 -9.25 -2.21
N THR A 48 -0.93 -9.93 -2.45
CA THR A 48 -0.51 -11.11 -1.67
C THR A 48 0.62 -10.80 -0.71
N TYR A 49 1.24 -9.64 -0.85
CA TYR A 49 2.38 -9.24 -0.04
C TYR A 49 2.03 -9.22 1.45
N PHE A 50 2.88 -9.86 2.27
CA PHE A 50 2.78 -9.95 3.73
C PHE A 50 1.57 -10.72 4.27
N LYS A 51 0.90 -11.52 3.44
CA LYS A 51 -0.27 -12.30 3.85
C LYS A 51 0.07 -13.75 4.10
N THR A 52 -0.70 -14.41 4.97
CA THR A 52 -0.61 -15.87 5.12
C THR A 52 -1.28 -16.57 3.95
N LYS A 53 -0.99 -17.86 3.77
CA LYS A 53 -1.65 -18.69 2.75
C LYS A 53 -3.17 -18.71 2.91
N GLU A 54 -3.68 -18.70 4.14
CA GLU A 54 -5.11 -18.69 4.43
C GLU A 54 -5.76 -17.39 3.96
N GLN A 55 -5.12 -16.24 4.21
CA GLN A 55 -5.60 -14.94 3.76
C GLN A 55 -5.62 -14.85 2.23
N VAL A 56 -4.53 -15.24 1.58
CA VAL A 56 -4.44 -15.26 0.11
C VAL A 56 -5.52 -16.18 -0.48
N THR A 57 -5.75 -17.34 0.13
CA THR A 57 -6.80 -18.27 -0.32
C THR A 57 -8.18 -17.64 -0.22
N ALA A 58 -8.53 -17.06 0.92
CA ALA A 58 -9.83 -16.43 1.12
C ALA A 58 -10.08 -15.27 0.13
N GLU A 59 -9.08 -14.44 -0.12
CA GLU A 59 -9.19 -13.32 -1.05
C GLU A 59 -9.30 -13.81 -2.50
N PHE A 60 -8.52 -14.81 -2.89
CA PHE A 60 -8.57 -15.37 -4.24
C PHE A 60 -9.92 -16.05 -4.51
N ASP A 61 -10.44 -16.81 -3.54
CA ASP A 61 -11.76 -17.43 -3.63
C ASP A 61 -12.86 -16.37 -3.82
N SER A 62 -12.75 -15.22 -3.14
CA SER A 62 -13.74 -14.13 -3.24
C SER A 62 -13.84 -13.52 -4.64
N VAL A 63 -12.75 -13.55 -5.41
CA VAL A 63 -12.70 -13.05 -6.79
C VAL A 63 -12.73 -14.18 -7.84
N GLY A 64 -12.81 -15.43 -7.39
CA GLY A 64 -12.85 -16.62 -8.25
C GLY A 64 -11.50 -16.97 -8.88
N LEU A 65 -10.39 -16.73 -8.20
CA LEU A 65 -9.05 -17.19 -8.54
C LEU A 65 -8.68 -18.41 -7.69
N LYS A 66 -7.63 -19.14 -8.08
CA LYS A 66 -7.12 -20.30 -7.31
C LYS A 66 -5.63 -20.11 -7.01
N PRO A 67 -5.19 -20.01 -5.75
CA PRO A 67 -3.78 -19.94 -5.47
C PRO A 67 -3.12 -21.31 -5.65
N LYS A 68 -1.92 -21.32 -6.21
CA LYS A 68 -0.98 -22.45 -6.18
C LYS A 68 0.26 -22.00 -5.43
N PHE A 69 0.36 -22.41 -4.17
CA PHE A 69 1.49 -22.05 -3.33
C PHE A 69 2.74 -22.81 -3.74
N VAL A 70 3.84 -22.08 -3.88
CA VAL A 70 5.18 -22.64 -4.14
C VAL A 70 6.17 -22.03 -3.16
N ILE A 71 7.12 -22.83 -2.71
CA ILE A 71 8.21 -22.32 -1.87
C ILE A 71 9.04 -21.36 -2.74
N ALA A 72 9.33 -20.20 -2.19
CA ALA A 72 10.22 -19.22 -2.80
C ALA A 72 11.07 -18.57 -1.71
N ASN A 73 12.37 -18.41 -1.99
CA ASN A 73 13.28 -17.72 -1.09
C ASN A 73 13.11 -16.21 -1.29
N PHE A 74 12.85 -15.50 -0.18
CA PHE A 74 12.71 -14.04 -0.17
C PHE A 74 13.71 -13.38 0.77
N ASP A 75 14.79 -14.06 1.10
CA ASP A 75 15.79 -13.63 2.08
C ASP A 75 16.48 -12.36 1.59
N ASP A 76 16.92 -12.34 0.34
CA ASP A 76 17.50 -11.14 -0.30
C ASP A 76 16.53 -9.96 -0.27
N ALA A 77 15.25 -10.22 -0.56
CA ALA A 77 14.22 -9.18 -0.52
C ALA A 77 13.96 -8.72 0.92
N ALA A 78 13.95 -9.63 1.90
CA ALA A 78 13.84 -9.29 3.30
C ALA A 78 15.07 -8.51 3.79
N GLN A 79 16.25 -8.82 3.25
CA GLN A 79 17.51 -8.15 3.59
C GLN A 79 17.63 -6.76 2.98
N TYR A 80 17.19 -6.61 1.73
CA TYR A 80 17.07 -5.33 1.07
C TYR A 80 16.07 -4.43 1.79
N ASN A 81 14.90 -4.97 2.15
CA ASN A 81 13.83 -4.24 2.83
C ASN A 81 14.01 -4.14 4.36
N LYS A 82 15.12 -4.65 4.91
CA LYS A 82 15.43 -4.63 6.36
C LYS A 82 14.25 -5.08 7.22
N ARG A 83 13.73 -6.28 6.94
CA ARG A 83 12.58 -6.83 7.65
C ARG A 83 12.78 -8.29 8.07
N PHE A 84 12.00 -8.67 9.08
CA PHE A 84 11.77 -10.08 9.38
C PHE A 84 10.76 -10.67 8.40
N LEU A 85 11.12 -11.76 7.75
CA LEU A 85 10.27 -12.61 6.92
C LEU A 85 9.76 -13.75 7.77
N ARG A 86 8.44 -13.89 7.92
CA ARG A 86 7.85 -15.01 8.65
C ARG A 86 7.67 -16.21 7.75
N LYS A 87 7.80 -17.39 8.34
CA LYS A 87 7.36 -18.64 7.73
C LYS A 87 5.89 -18.54 7.33
N ASP A 88 5.58 -19.12 6.16
CA ASP A 88 4.26 -19.15 5.52
C ASP A 88 3.74 -17.79 5.03
N GLU A 89 4.56 -16.74 5.09
CA GLU A 89 4.24 -15.43 4.53
C GLU A 89 4.42 -15.42 3.01
N CYS A 90 3.42 -14.89 2.31
CA CYS A 90 3.39 -14.75 0.86
C CYS A 90 4.03 -13.42 0.43
N ASN A 91 4.67 -13.46 -0.74
CA ASN A 91 5.26 -12.26 -1.36
C ASN A 91 4.41 -11.77 -2.53
N GLN A 92 4.81 -10.64 -3.13
CA GLN A 92 4.16 -10.04 -4.28
C GLN A 92 4.09 -10.99 -5.49
N ILE A 93 3.00 -10.89 -6.26
CA ILE A 93 2.78 -11.61 -7.50
C ILE A 93 3.69 -11.06 -8.60
N SER A 94 4.49 -11.92 -9.23
CA SER A 94 5.18 -11.59 -10.49
C SER A 94 4.24 -11.74 -11.69
N SER A 95 4.37 -10.85 -12.69
CA SER A 95 3.70 -10.95 -13.99
C SER A 95 4.24 -12.06 -14.88
N ASP A 96 5.40 -12.63 -14.56
CA ASP A 96 6.10 -13.58 -15.46
C ASP A 96 5.48 -14.99 -15.43
N GLN A 97 4.49 -15.20 -14.58
CA GLN A 97 3.63 -16.37 -14.62
C GLN A 97 2.51 -16.14 -15.64
N GLY A 98 2.50 -16.89 -16.74
CA GLY A 98 1.69 -16.58 -17.93
C GLY A 98 0.16 -16.42 -17.76
N ALA A 99 -0.41 -16.67 -16.58
CA ALA A 99 -1.80 -16.39 -16.25
C ALA A 99 -2.06 -14.93 -15.78
N VAL A 100 -1.01 -14.17 -15.45
CA VAL A 100 -1.08 -12.83 -14.88
C VAL A 100 -0.72 -11.78 -15.93
N ASN A 101 -1.53 -10.74 -16.03
CA ASN A 101 -1.26 -9.59 -16.89
C ASN A 101 -1.28 -8.31 -16.06
N TYR A 102 -0.25 -7.49 -16.20
CA TYR A 102 -0.25 -6.13 -15.64
C TYR A 102 -0.85 -5.16 -16.66
N TYR A 103 -1.83 -4.37 -16.22
CA TYR A 103 -2.42 -3.30 -17.02
C TYR A 103 -2.05 -1.95 -16.39
N ASP A 104 -1.44 -1.08 -17.18
CA ASP A 104 -0.98 0.24 -16.73
C ASP A 104 -2.09 1.30 -16.76
N THR A 105 -1.79 2.47 -16.20
CA THR A 105 -2.72 3.62 -16.16
C THR A 105 -3.06 4.17 -17.55
N LYS A 106 -2.21 3.97 -18.56
CA LYS A 106 -2.49 4.38 -19.94
C LYS A 106 -3.55 3.50 -20.59
N SER A 107 -3.61 2.23 -20.19
CA SER A 107 -4.50 1.22 -20.75
C SER A 107 -5.87 1.21 -20.06
N VAL A 108 -5.87 1.35 -18.73
CA VAL A 108 -7.08 1.13 -17.90
C VAL A 108 -7.34 2.22 -16.86
N GLY A 109 -6.57 3.32 -16.87
CA GLY A 109 -6.73 4.42 -15.92
C GLY A 109 -6.55 3.98 -14.47
N ASP A 110 -7.48 4.39 -13.61
CA ASP A 110 -7.47 4.10 -12.17
C ASP A 110 -7.63 2.61 -11.85
N LYS A 111 -8.05 1.79 -12.83
CA LYS A 111 -8.18 0.34 -12.67
C LYS A 111 -6.87 -0.42 -12.91
N HIS A 112 -5.73 0.25 -12.97
CA HIS A 112 -4.43 -0.40 -13.18
C HIS A 112 -4.08 -1.45 -12.09
N GLY A 113 -3.19 -2.37 -12.45
CA GLY A 113 -2.72 -3.44 -11.57
C GLY A 113 -2.69 -4.81 -12.26
N PHE A 114 -2.58 -5.87 -11.46
CA PHE A 114 -2.52 -7.24 -11.93
C PHE A 114 -3.90 -7.86 -12.10
N TYR A 115 -4.11 -8.53 -13.23
CA TYR A 115 -5.37 -9.19 -13.60
C TYR A 115 -5.12 -10.58 -14.16
N ALA A 116 -6.11 -11.45 -13.97
CA ALA A 116 -6.14 -12.78 -14.57
C ALA A 116 -7.57 -13.13 -15.01
N ASP A 117 -7.70 -14.15 -15.86
CA ASP A 117 -9.02 -14.66 -16.22
C ASP A 117 -9.70 -15.31 -15.00
N LYS A 118 -11.01 -15.16 -14.88
CA LYS A 118 -11.76 -15.80 -13.79
C LYS A 118 -11.56 -17.32 -13.83
N GLY A 119 -11.25 -17.91 -12.68
CA GLY A 119 -10.95 -19.33 -12.52
C GLY A 119 -9.47 -19.68 -12.74
N ALA A 120 -8.63 -18.72 -13.12
CA ALA A 120 -7.21 -18.94 -13.33
C ALA A 120 -6.51 -19.39 -12.04
N THR A 121 -5.51 -20.25 -12.22
CA THR A 121 -4.58 -20.63 -11.15
C THR A 121 -3.41 -19.69 -11.15
N ILE A 122 -3.18 -19.04 -10.02
CA ILE A 122 -2.11 -18.06 -9.82
C ILE A 122 -1.07 -18.67 -8.88
N ILE A 123 0.18 -18.71 -9.31
CA ILE A 123 1.32 -19.14 -8.52
C ILE A 123 1.64 -18.04 -7.50
N VAL A 124 1.64 -18.42 -6.23
CA VAL A 124 1.96 -17.53 -5.11
C VAL A 124 3.16 -18.09 -4.39
N GLY A 125 4.25 -17.34 -4.39
CA GLY A 125 5.44 -17.71 -3.63
C GLY A 125 5.24 -17.44 -2.14
N TYR A 126 5.67 -18.37 -1.29
CA TYR A 126 5.67 -18.21 0.17
C TYR A 126 7.02 -18.64 0.77
N SER A 127 7.38 -18.05 1.90
CA SER A 127 8.58 -18.46 2.65
C SER A 127 8.32 -19.74 3.43
N ASP A 128 9.22 -20.71 3.35
CA ASP A 128 9.14 -21.94 4.15
C ASP A 128 9.83 -21.84 5.52
N HIS A 129 10.50 -20.71 5.79
CA HIS A 129 11.22 -20.46 7.03
C HIS A 129 11.10 -19.00 7.48
N ASP A 130 11.44 -18.80 8.75
CA ASP A 130 11.63 -17.46 9.30
C ASP A 130 13.04 -16.98 8.91
N PHE A 131 13.15 -15.73 8.42
CA PHE A 131 14.42 -15.14 8.05
C PHE A 131 14.51 -13.68 8.52
N ASP A 132 15.60 -13.32 9.18
CA ASP A 132 15.83 -11.97 9.68
C ASP A 132 16.74 -11.18 8.74
N GLY A 133 16.15 -10.48 7.77
CA GLY A 133 16.87 -9.65 6.81
C GLY A 133 17.47 -8.36 7.42
N THR A 134 17.24 -8.08 8.69
CA THR A 134 17.90 -6.95 9.36
C THR A 134 19.38 -7.25 9.65
N GLN A 135 19.77 -8.53 9.63
CA GLN A 135 21.14 -8.94 9.90
C GLN A 135 22.03 -8.77 8.65
N THR A 136 23.09 -7.97 8.78
CA THR A 136 24.19 -7.90 7.81
C THR A 136 24.99 -9.20 7.83
N GLU A 137 25.25 -9.78 6.65
CA GLU A 137 25.93 -11.07 6.52
C GLU A 137 27.25 -11.18 7.30
N ALA A 138 27.33 -12.18 8.17
CA ALA A 138 28.51 -13.02 8.27
C ALA A 138 28.11 -14.40 7.73
N HIS A 139 28.75 -14.81 6.63
CA HIS A 139 28.47 -16.05 5.91
C HIS A 139 28.84 -17.31 6.73
N SER A 140 28.01 -18.35 6.53
CA SER A 140 28.29 -19.80 6.56
C SER A 140 28.33 -20.62 7.85
N THR A 141 27.29 -21.48 7.92
CA THR A 141 27.30 -22.95 8.08
C THR A 141 27.91 -23.64 9.32
N GLU A 142 27.05 -24.53 9.85
CA GLU A 142 27.26 -25.75 10.64
C GLU A 142 27.20 -25.67 12.18
N GLU A 143 26.16 -26.36 12.65
CA GLU A 143 26.15 -27.36 13.71
C GLU A 143 25.45 -27.04 15.04
N SER A 144 24.37 -27.80 15.20
CA SER A 144 23.64 -28.15 16.41
C SER A 144 24.49 -28.26 17.67
N SER A 145 24.12 -27.55 18.74
CA SER A 145 24.15 -28.13 20.09
C SER A 145 23.37 -27.29 21.10
N SER A 146 22.64 -28.03 21.93
CA SER A 146 21.67 -27.60 22.91
C SER A 146 22.34 -27.08 24.16
N ILE A 147 21.84 -25.98 24.76
CA ILE A 147 21.92 -25.78 26.22
C ILE A 147 20.63 -25.12 26.73
N LYS A 148 20.07 -25.75 27.76
CA LYS A 148 18.89 -25.37 28.54
C LYS A 148 19.21 -24.23 29.53
N ASN A 149 18.19 -23.40 29.76
CA ASN A 149 17.75 -22.74 30.99
C ASN A 149 18.79 -22.12 31.93
N GLU A 150 18.58 -20.84 32.26
CA GLU A 150 18.28 -20.46 33.65
C GLU A 150 17.49 -19.15 33.73
N GLU A 151 16.54 -19.12 34.65
CA GLU A 151 15.60 -18.05 34.95
C GLU A 151 16.28 -16.85 35.63
N GLY A 152 15.61 -15.69 35.54
CA GLY A 152 15.47 -14.81 36.69
C GLY A 152 16.10 -13.43 36.57
N VAL A 153 15.36 -12.48 36.00
CA VAL A 153 15.43 -11.10 36.47
C VAL A 153 14.01 -10.54 36.57
N THR A 154 13.50 -10.56 37.80
CA THR A 154 12.44 -9.69 38.28
C THR A 154 12.81 -8.24 37.97
N SER A 155 11.95 -7.53 37.23
CA SER A 155 12.06 -6.08 37.07
C SER A 155 10.68 -5.45 37.19
N GLN A 156 10.45 -5.01 38.43
CA GLN A 156 9.59 -3.91 38.90
C GLN A 156 8.58 -3.39 37.88
N GLU A 157 7.31 -3.72 38.13
CA GLU A 157 6.17 -2.91 37.69
C GLU A 157 6.26 -1.54 38.37
N SER A 158 6.90 -0.59 37.72
CA SER A 158 6.55 0.81 37.93
C SER A 158 5.17 1.01 37.28
N GLN A 159 4.25 1.62 38.03
CA GLN A 159 2.93 2.00 37.53
C GLN A 159 3.09 2.89 36.30
N ALA A 160 3.03 2.26 35.13
CA ALA A 160 3.22 2.93 33.86
C ALA A 160 1.97 3.77 33.58
N GLN A 161 2.17 5.07 33.43
CA GLN A 161 1.21 5.95 32.78
C GLN A 161 0.79 5.30 31.44
N ALA A 162 -0.52 5.26 31.18
CA ALA A 162 -1.05 4.72 29.94
C ALA A 162 -0.34 5.41 28.76
N PHE A 163 0.17 4.61 27.83
CA PHE A 163 0.85 5.11 26.65
C PHE A 163 -0.14 5.88 25.77
N GLU A 164 0.22 7.11 25.41
CA GLU A 164 -0.53 7.97 24.51
C GLU A 164 0.39 8.36 23.35
N ALA A 165 -0.05 8.15 22.11
CA ALA A 165 0.70 8.52 20.92
C ALA A 165 0.58 10.04 20.68
N THR A 166 1.33 10.84 21.44
CA THR A 166 1.27 12.31 21.39
C THR A 166 1.77 12.89 20.07
N ASP A 167 2.67 12.18 19.40
CA ASP A 167 3.20 12.46 18.08
C ASP A 167 3.69 11.16 17.42
N VAL A 168 4.20 11.27 16.19
CA VAL A 168 4.75 10.14 15.42
C VAL A 168 6.29 10.17 15.34
N SER A 169 6.97 10.91 16.23
CA SER A 169 8.43 10.99 16.23
C SER A 169 9.09 9.65 16.57
N ASP A 170 10.35 9.46 16.19
CA ASP A 170 11.13 8.27 16.54
C ASP A 170 11.13 8.03 18.05
N GLN A 171 11.25 9.08 18.85
CA GLN A 171 11.25 8.97 20.30
C GLN A 171 9.94 8.36 20.81
N THR A 172 8.80 8.82 20.30
CA THR A 172 7.49 8.34 20.72
C THR A 172 7.25 6.91 20.23
N ILE A 173 7.61 6.59 18.98
CA ILE A 173 7.52 5.22 18.45
C ILE A 173 8.41 4.27 19.26
N ASN A 174 9.66 4.65 19.55
CA ASN A 174 10.58 3.83 20.37
C ASN A 174 10.08 3.59 21.79
N SER A 175 9.18 4.43 22.31
CA SER A 175 8.68 4.34 23.67
C SER A 175 7.60 3.28 23.88
N ILE A 176 7.07 2.67 22.80
CA ILE A 176 6.04 1.61 22.88
C ILE A 176 6.55 0.41 23.69
N LYS A 177 5.65 -0.24 24.43
CA LYS A 177 5.98 -1.39 25.29
C LYS A 177 5.04 -2.57 25.09
N THR A 178 3.79 -2.31 24.72
CA THR A 178 2.74 -3.32 24.59
C THR A 178 2.18 -3.44 23.17
N TYR A 179 1.46 -4.52 22.88
CA TYR A 179 0.76 -4.67 21.60
C TYR A 179 -0.36 -3.63 21.44
N GLN A 180 -0.96 -3.19 22.53
CA GLN A 180 -1.90 -2.08 22.53
C GLN A 180 -1.19 -0.76 22.16
N ASP A 181 0.00 -0.50 22.70
CA ASP A 181 0.80 0.68 22.33
C ASP A 181 1.16 0.67 20.84
N TYR A 182 1.55 -0.50 20.30
CA TYR A 182 1.82 -0.71 18.88
C TYR A 182 0.61 -0.37 18.00
N LEU A 183 -0.57 -0.90 18.33
CA LEU A 183 -1.80 -0.63 17.57
C LEU A 183 -2.17 0.86 17.63
N SER A 184 -2.07 1.47 18.82
CA SER A 184 -2.31 2.91 18.98
C SER A 184 -1.33 3.74 18.14
N MET A 185 -0.05 3.38 18.12
CA MET A 185 0.96 4.09 17.33
C MET A 185 0.75 3.90 15.82
N TYR A 186 0.40 2.69 15.36
CA TYR A 186 0.07 2.42 13.96
C TYR A 186 -1.10 3.30 13.48
N GLN A 187 -2.16 3.39 14.29
CA GLN A 187 -3.31 4.23 13.98
C GLN A 187 -2.94 5.72 14.00
N ALA A 188 -2.11 6.15 14.95
CA ALA A 188 -1.63 7.53 15.03
C ALA A 188 -0.83 7.94 13.78
N ILE A 189 0.00 7.05 13.24
CA ILE A 189 0.74 7.27 11.98
C ILE A 189 -0.22 7.47 10.81
N ILE A 190 -1.23 6.61 10.66
CA ILE A 190 -2.25 6.76 9.60
C ILE A 190 -2.98 8.10 9.74
N ASN A 191 -3.41 8.44 10.96
CA ASN A 191 -4.13 9.68 11.22
C ASN A 191 -3.27 10.92 10.91
N ASN A 192 -1.99 10.90 11.29
CA ASN A 192 -1.07 11.99 11.00
C ASN A 192 -0.85 12.15 9.49
N TYR A 193 -0.64 11.06 8.75
CA TYR A 193 -0.55 11.09 7.29
C TYR A 193 -1.79 11.74 6.64
N PHE A 194 -3.00 11.32 7.02
CA PHE A 194 -4.21 11.89 6.42
C PHE A 194 -4.43 13.35 6.79
N ALA A 195 -4.06 13.77 8.01
CA ALA A 195 -4.12 15.18 8.40
C ALA A 195 -3.17 16.03 7.55
N ASP A 196 -1.94 15.57 7.33
CA ASP A 196 -0.95 16.27 6.50
C ASP A 196 -1.37 16.29 5.03
N TYR A 197 -1.83 15.15 4.51
CA TYR A 197 -2.34 15.01 3.15
C TYR A 197 -3.54 15.94 2.90
N GLU A 198 -4.56 15.91 3.76
CA GLU A 198 -5.74 16.77 3.65
C GLU A 198 -5.34 18.25 3.68
N ASN A 199 -4.52 18.66 4.64
CA ASN A 199 -4.08 20.04 4.77
C ASN A 199 -3.35 20.56 3.53
N MET A 200 -2.62 19.69 2.83
CA MET A 200 -1.91 20.04 1.62
C MET A 200 -2.82 20.20 0.40
N ILE A 201 -3.87 19.37 0.27
CA ILE A 201 -4.70 19.37 -0.94
C ILE A 201 -6.03 20.11 -0.78
N LYS A 202 -6.54 20.34 0.43
CA LYS A 202 -7.92 20.84 0.69
C LYS A 202 -8.29 22.13 -0.04
N ASP A 203 -7.32 23.02 -0.24
CA ASP A 203 -7.50 24.31 -0.91
C ASP A 203 -7.12 24.25 -2.40
N THR A 204 -6.85 23.06 -2.93
CA THR A 204 -6.48 22.81 -4.32
C THR A 204 -7.63 22.18 -5.10
N ILE A 205 -7.56 22.23 -6.43
CA ILE A 205 -8.51 21.54 -7.31
C ILE A 205 -8.49 20.01 -7.20
N LEU A 206 -7.46 19.45 -6.54
CA LEU A 206 -7.32 18.00 -6.35
C LEU A 206 -8.17 17.48 -5.19
N TYR A 207 -8.69 18.38 -4.32
CA TYR A 207 -9.50 17.94 -3.19
C TYR A 207 -10.86 17.44 -3.62
N ASN A 208 -11.15 16.19 -3.27
CA ASN A 208 -12.47 15.61 -3.35
C ASN A 208 -12.77 14.85 -2.05
N GLN A 209 -13.78 15.32 -1.31
CA GLN A 209 -14.18 14.74 -0.03
C GLN A 209 -14.45 13.24 -0.13
N THR A 210 -15.19 12.79 -1.15
CA THR A 210 -15.56 11.38 -1.31
C THR A 210 -14.34 10.51 -1.58
N SER A 211 -13.45 10.93 -2.47
CA SER A 211 -12.20 10.20 -2.76
C SER A 211 -11.26 10.17 -1.55
N PHE A 212 -11.19 11.25 -0.78
CA PHE A 212 -10.41 11.32 0.45
C PHE A 212 -10.95 10.33 1.51
N GLU A 213 -12.27 10.31 1.72
CA GLU A 213 -12.92 9.36 2.63
C GLU A 213 -12.76 7.91 2.19
N GLU A 214 -12.85 7.63 0.89
CA GLU A 214 -12.64 6.29 0.34
C GLU A 214 -11.19 5.82 0.55
N GLN A 215 -10.21 6.70 0.34
CA GLN A 215 -8.82 6.39 0.62
C GLN A 215 -8.60 6.13 2.12
N LYS A 216 -9.16 6.97 3.00
CA LYS A 216 -9.09 6.77 4.46
C LYS A 216 -9.65 5.42 4.86
N LYS A 217 -10.78 5.01 4.28
CA LYS A 217 -11.40 3.70 4.53
C LYS A 217 -10.49 2.51 4.16
N GLN A 218 -9.66 2.63 3.12
CA GLN A 218 -8.71 1.57 2.75
C GLN A 218 -7.62 1.41 3.82
N TYR A 219 -7.14 2.51 4.39
CA TYR A 219 -6.15 2.49 5.46
C TYR A 219 -6.75 2.06 6.81
N ASP A 220 -8.00 2.46 7.10
CA ASP A 220 -8.74 1.94 8.25
C ASP A 220 -8.91 0.42 8.16
N ALA A 221 -9.18 -0.12 6.96
CA ALA A 221 -9.22 -1.56 6.75
C ALA A 221 -7.86 -2.23 7.02
N SER A 222 -6.74 -1.60 6.61
CA SER A 222 -5.40 -2.07 6.96
C SER A 222 -5.14 -2.08 8.47
N PHE A 223 -5.61 -1.04 9.19
CA PHE A 223 -5.55 -1.01 10.64
C PHE A 223 -6.38 -2.12 11.29
N GLU A 224 -7.61 -2.36 10.81
CA GLU A 224 -8.44 -3.46 11.33
C GLU A 224 -7.78 -4.84 11.12
N GLU A 225 -6.99 -5.03 10.05
CA GLU A 225 -6.19 -6.24 9.89
C GLU A 225 -5.04 -6.35 10.90
N GLN A 226 -4.32 -5.25 11.18
CA GLN A 226 -3.32 -5.22 12.26
C GLN A 226 -3.97 -5.54 13.62
N LYS A 227 -5.14 -4.95 13.87
CA LYS A 227 -5.92 -5.17 15.08
C LYS A 227 -6.31 -6.62 15.26
N LYS A 228 -6.84 -7.30 14.22
CA LYS A 228 -7.15 -8.75 14.29
C LYS A 228 -5.95 -9.59 14.70
N GLN A 229 -4.76 -9.25 14.24
CA GLN A 229 -3.54 -9.98 14.59
C GLN A 229 -3.11 -9.75 16.04
N TYR A 230 -3.15 -8.50 16.50
CA TYR A 230 -2.47 -8.09 17.74
C TYR A 230 -3.38 -7.76 18.93
N GLU A 231 -4.67 -7.50 18.71
CA GLU A 231 -5.62 -7.08 19.76
C GLU A 231 -5.73 -8.11 20.89
N LYS A 232 -5.73 -9.40 20.57
CA LYS A 232 -5.79 -10.49 21.55
C LYS A 232 -4.61 -10.51 22.53
N TYR A 233 -3.52 -9.81 22.21
CA TYR A 233 -2.38 -9.68 23.11
C TYR A 233 -2.48 -8.46 24.02
N GLY A 234 -3.29 -7.45 23.68
CA GLY A 234 -3.59 -6.29 24.53
C GLY A 234 -2.35 -5.68 25.19
N ASN A 235 -2.38 -5.55 26.52
CA ASN A 235 -1.29 -4.99 27.33
C ASN A 235 -0.07 -5.92 27.53
N LYS A 236 0.00 -7.07 26.84
CA LYS A 236 1.20 -7.91 26.89
C LYS A 236 2.39 -7.15 26.30
N ARG A 237 3.57 -7.37 26.86
CA ARG A 237 4.83 -6.82 26.34
C ARG A 237 5.08 -7.29 24.91
N LEU A 238 5.59 -6.38 24.10
CA LEU A 238 6.03 -6.69 22.74
C LEU A 238 7.17 -7.71 22.76
N ILE A 239 7.03 -8.75 21.95
CA ILE A 239 8.11 -9.69 21.64
C ILE A 239 8.65 -9.26 20.28
N GLY A 240 9.97 -9.07 20.15
CA GLY A 240 10.55 -8.46 18.95
C GLY A 240 10.21 -6.97 18.83
N LYS A 241 10.29 -6.23 19.95
CA LYS A 241 9.96 -4.80 20.01
C LYS A 241 10.68 -3.99 18.92
N ASP A 242 11.98 -4.20 18.76
CA ASP A 242 12.79 -3.41 17.84
C ASP A 242 12.28 -3.54 16.40
N SER A 243 11.91 -4.75 15.97
CA SER A 243 11.32 -4.98 14.64
C SER A 243 9.97 -4.29 14.43
N LEU A 244 9.12 -4.23 15.48
CA LEU A 244 7.83 -3.54 15.41
C LEU A 244 8.01 -2.01 15.43
N VAL A 245 9.00 -1.51 16.16
CA VAL A 245 9.40 -0.10 16.15
C VAL A 245 9.94 0.30 14.78
N ASP A 246 10.85 -0.48 14.21
CA ASP A 246 11.42 -0.25 12.88
C ASP A 246 10.35 -0.27 11.79
N PHE A 247 9.41 -1.22 11.87
CA PHE A 247 8.26 -1.24 10.98
C PHE A 247 7.42 0.05 11.08
N LEU A 248 7.09 0.51 12.28
CA LEU A 248 6.31 1.73 12.48
C LEU A 248 7.04 2.97 11.96
N ILE A 249 8.36 3.06 12.18
CA ILE A 249 9.23 4.11 11.65
C ILE A 249 9.21 4.09 10.12
N GLY A 250 9.50 2.94 9.51
CA GLY A 250 9.52 2.80 8.05
C GLY A 250 8.16 3.06 7.41
N TYR A 251 7.07 2.60 8.03
CA TYR A 251 5.71 2.87 7.57
C TYR A 251 5.41 4.37 7.61
N ARG A 252 5.68 5.06 8.73
CA ARG A 252 5.55 6.51 8.84
C ARG A 252 6.36 7.23 7.77
N ASP A 253 7.62 6.86 7.59
CA ASP A 253 8.52 7.52 6.64
C ASP A 253 8.06 7.33 5.20
N SER A 254 7.56 6.14 4.84
CA SER A 254 6.99 5.89 3.51
C SER A 254 5.74 6.74 3.22
N LEU A 255 4.87 6.93 4.21
CA LEU A 255 3.69 7.79 4.09
C LEU A 255 4.08 9.27 3.99
N LYS A 256 5.09 9.67 4.77
CA LYS A 256 5.64 11.02 4.70
C LYS A 256 6.29 11.29 3.34
N GLU A 257 6.94 10.31 2.74
CA GLU A 257 7.51 10.47 1.39
C GLU A 257 6.41 10.73 0.34
N ILE A 258 5.25 10.09 0.47
CA ILE A 258 4.09 10.35 -0.41
C ILE A 258 3.65 11.81 -0.30
N THR A 259 3.50 12.34 0.93
CA THR A 259 3.09 13.73 1.11
C THR A 259 4.18 14.72 0.68
N ASP A 260 5.45 14.45 0.97
CA ASP A 260 6.57 15.29 0.57
C ASP A 260 6.71 15.35 -0.97
N ASN A 261 6.48 14.23 -1.67
CA ASN A 261 6.53 14.19 -3.14
C ASN A 261 5.34 14.89 -3.78
N LEU A 262 4.13 14.74 -3.21
CA LEU A 262 2.96 15.49 -3.65
C LEU A 262 3.16 16.99 -3.42
N ALA A 263 3.71 17.40 -2.28
CA ALA A 263 4.02 18.80 -1.98
C ALA A 263 4.94 19.42 -3.04
N LYS A 264 5.99 18.70 -3.44
CA LYS A 264 6.90 19.14 -4.53
C LYS A 264 6.18 19.26 -5.88
N SER A 265 5.20 18.42 -6.16
CA SER A 265 4.46 18.45 -7.44
C SER A 265 3.43 19.57 -7.53
N LEU A 266 3.05 20.16 -6.40
CA LEU A 266 2.09 21.26 -6.31
C LEU A 266 2.74 22.65 -6.39
N GLN A 267 4.08 22.71 -6.34
CA GLN A 267 4.89 23.92 -6.50
C GLN A 267 5.25 24.16 -7.96
#